data_AF-A0A961I797-F1
#
_entry.id   AF-A0A961I797-F1
#
_cell.length_a   1.000
_cell.length_b   1.000
_cell.length_c   1.000
_cell.angle_alpha   90.00
_cell.angle_beta   90.00
_cell.angle_gamma   90.00
#
_symmetry.space_group_name_H-M   'P 1'
#
loop_
_entity.id
_entity.type
_entity.pdbx_description
1 polymer ?
#
loop_
_entity_poly.entity_id
_entity_poly.type
_entity_poly.pdbx_seq_one_letter_code
_entity_poly.pdbx_strand_id
1 'polypeptide(L)'
;KLGLDPERVRRALQNFPGVLRRQQVRLDLPAESTAAADAGITFIEDFAHHPTAVRATIKAVRDAYPGRTIHALFEPRSATSHRKLFQKTYVNAFRGADRVYICDVFNPDKVRRKERLDVRRLVNEINRSRKKKTRAYFAGTPDELLTRFRKQFQPHEDGDVVLAMSNGAFGGIYPDLEQILHSCRS
;
A
#
# COMPACT_ATOMS: atom_id res chain seq x y z
N LYS A 1 -24.09 4.23 -30.02
CA LYS A 1 -24.19 3.14 -29.01
C LYS A 1 -23.48 1.91 -29.57
N LEU A 2 -22.64 1.23 -28.78
CA LEU A 2 -21.78 0.11 -29.25
C LEU A 2 -22.52 -1.24 -29.49
N GLY A 3 -23.85 -1.28 -29.41
CA GLY A 3 -24.64 -2.48 -29.74
C GLY A 3 -24.49 -3.68 -28.78
N LEU A 4 -23.89 -3.49 -27.60
CA LEU A 4 -23.67 -4.58 -26.64
C LEU A 4 -24.93 -4.91 -25.85
N ASP A 5 -25.23 -6.21 -25.73
CA ASP A 5 -26.27 -6.75 -24.85
C ASP A 5 -25.97 -6.41 -23.38
N PRO A 6 -26.85 -5.66 -22.68
CA PRO A 6 -26.67 -5.30 -21.27
C PRO A 6 -26.42 -6.51 -20.37
N GLU A 7 -27.06 -7.64 -20.66
CA GLU A 7 -26.97 -8.83 -19.83
C GLU A 7 -25.61 -9.54 -20.01
N ARG A 8 -25.06 -9.50 -21.23
CA ARG A 8 -23.67 -9.89 -21.50
C ARG A 8 -22.67 -8.99 -20.77
N VAL A 9 -22.90 -7.68 -20.73
CA VAL A 9 -22.04 -6.73 -19.98
C VAL A 9 -22.10 -7.03 -18.49
N ARG A 10 -23.30 -7.25 -17.93
CA ARG A 10 -23.50 -7.58 -16.51
C ARG A 10 -22.72 -8.85 -16.12
N ARG A 11 -22.85 -9.93 -16.89
CA ARG A 11 -22.10 -11.18 -16.66
C ARG A 11 -20.59 -10.99 -16.79
N ALA A 12 -20.13 -10.22 -17.77
CA ALA A 12 -18.71 -9.94 -17.95
C ALA A 12 -18.12 -9.15 -16.77
N LEU A 13 -18.87 -8.19 -16.22
CA LEU A 13 -18.45 -7.43 -15.04
C LEU A 13 -18.42 -8.29 -13.77
N GLN A 14 -19.40 -9.20 -13.59
CA GLN A 14 -19.42 -10.10 -12.43
C GLN A 14 -18.27 -11.10 -12.41
N ASN A 15 -17.85 -11.57 -13.58
CA ASN A 15 -16.79 -12.57 -13.72
C ASN A 15 -15.44 -11.96 -14.12
N PHE A 16 -15.30 -10.63 -14.03
CA PHE A 16 -14.06 -9.98 -14.40
C PHE A 16 -12.94 -10.43 -13.46
N PRO A 17 -11.89 -11.11 -13.95
CA PRO A 17 -10.87 -11.72 -13.08
C PRO A 17 -9.91 -10.68 -12.46
N GLY A 18 -10.19 -9.39 -12.66
CA GLY A 18 -9.28 -8.31 -12.32
C GLY A 18 -8.21 -8.09 -13.38
N VAL A 19 -7.26 -7.23 -13.06
CA VAL A 19 -6.04 -7.02 -13.83
C VAL A 19 -4.87 -7.35 -12.92
N LEU A 20 -3.87 -8.06 -13.46
CA LEU A 20 -2.67 -8.39 -12.69
C LEU A 20 -2.11 -7.13 -12.02
N ARG A 21 -1.81 -7.26 -10.72
CA ARG A 21 -1.23 -6.19 -9.90
C ARG A 21 -2.12 -4.95 -9.79
N ARG A 22 -3.44 -5.08 -9.96
CA ARG A 22 -4.45 -4.05 -9.64
C ARG A 22 -5.36 -4.60 -8.56
N GLN A 23 -5.06 -4.22 -7.31
CA GLN A 23 -5.64 -4.80 -6.10
C GLN A 23 -5.62 -6.34 -6.12
N GLN A 24 -4.50 -6.91 -6.55
CA GLN A 24 -4.33 -8.36 -6.57
C GLN A 24 -4.11 -8.86 -5.15
N VAL A 25 -5.03 -9.68 -4.65
CA VAL A 25 -4.83 -10.39 -3.38
C VAL A 25 -3.74 -11.44 -3.58
N ARG A 26 -2.66 -11.31 -2.82
CA ARG A 26 -1.52 -12.25 -2.83
C ARG A 26 -1.64 -13.29 -1.74
N LEU A 27 -2.17 -12.88 -0.59
CA LEU A 27 -2.40 -13.72 0.57
C LEU A 27 -3.69 -13.26 1.25
N ASP A 28 -4.51 -14.22 1.67
CA ASP A 28 -5.68 -13.97 2.50
C ASP A 28 -5.73 -15.00 3.62
N LEU A 29 -5.49 -14.55 4.85
CA LEU A 29 -5.51 -15.36 6.05
C LEU A 29 -6.81 -15.02 6.81
N PRO A 30 -7.83 -15.89 6.80
CA PRO A 30 -9.09 -15.63 7.47
C PRO A 30 -8.91 -15.65 8.99
N ALA A 31 -9.72 -14.88 9.72
CA ALA A 31 -9.68 -14.91 11.18
C ALA A 31 -10.04 -16.32 11.69
N GLU A 32 -9.27 -16.87 12.62
CA GLU A 32 -9.49 -18.22 13.16
C GLU A 32 -10.13 -18.19 14.55
N SER A 33 -9.97 -17.08 15.28
CA SER A 33 -10.60 -16.84 16.58
C SER A 33 -10.82 -15.34 16.81
N THR A 34 -11.25 -14.98 18.02
CA THR A 34 -11.37 -13.57 18.45
C THR A 34 -10.07 -13.00 19.03
N ALA A 35 -9.03 -13.82 19.21
CA ALA A 35 -7.73 -13.36 19.68
C ALA A 35 -7.02 -12.55 18.60
N ALA A 36 -6.33 -11.47 18.99
CA ALA A 36 -5.59 -10.63 18.05
C ALA A 36 -4.60 -11.43 17.18
N ALA A 37 -3.91 -12.42 17.75
CA ALA A 37 -2.93 -13.24 17.04
C ALA A 37 -3.54 -14.08 15.89
N ASP A 38 -4.84 -14.35 15.96
CA ASP A 38 -5.60 -15.12 14.98
C ASP A 38 -6.41 -14.24 14.04
N ALA A 39 -6.30 -12.91 14.16
CA ALA A 39 -7.09 -11.97 13.37
C ALA A 39 -6.79 -12.08 11.87
N GLY A 40 -7.77 -11.70 11.06
CA GLY A 40 -7.68 -11.82 9.60
C GLY A 40 -6.64 -10.87 9.01
N ILE A 41 -5.78 -11.38 8.13
CA ILE A 41 -4.75 -10.59 7.44
C ILE A 41 -4.91 -10.77 5.94
N THR A 42 -5.10 -9.68 5.21
CA THR A 42 -5.12 -9.70 3.74
C THR A 42 -3.93 -8.91 3.20
N PHE A 43 -3.14 -9.51 2.31
CA PHE A 43 -2.06 -8.86 1.59
C PHE A 43 -2.46 -8.60 0.13
N ILE A 44 -2.42 -7.32 -0.25
CA ILE A 44 -2.80 -6.83 -1.57
C ILE A 44 -1.59 -6.16 -2.25
N GLU A 45 -1.33 -6.55 -3.49
CA GLU A 45 -0.40 -5.86 -4.39
C GLU A 45 -1.15 -4.95 -5.37
N ASP A 46 -0.69 -3.71 -5.52
CA ASP A 46 -1.23 -2.75 -6.48
C ASP A 46 -0.13 -1.95 -7.23
N PHE A 47 -0.38 -1.65 -8.50
CA PHE A 47 0.54 -0.91 -9.37
C PHE A 47 0.50 0.62 -9.16
N ALA A 48 -0.33 1.12 -8.23
CA ALA A 48 -0.47 2.53 -7.95
C ALA A 48 0.87 3.18 -7.57
N HIS A 49 1.25 4.20 -8.32
CA HIS A 49 2.49 4.97 -8.11
C HIS A 49 2.22 6.47 -8.15
N HIS A 50 1.27 6.94 -8.97
CA HIS A 50 0.84 8.34 -8.99
C HIS A 50 0.04 8.68 -7.72
N PRO A 51 0.19 9.87 -7.09
CA PRO A 51 -0.49 10.18 -5.82
C PRO A 51 -2.02 10.08 -5.91
N THR A 52 -2.63 10.41 -7.05
CA THR A 52 -4.07 10.21 -7.27
C THR A 52 -4.47 8.74 -7.27
N ALA A 53 -3.67 7.86 -7.89
CA ALA A 53 -3.91 6.43 -7.90
C ALA A 53 -3.71 5.86 -6.49
N VAL A 54 -2.63 6.23 -5.79
CA VAL A 54 -2.38 5.83 -4.39
C VAL A 54 -3.58 6.18 -3.50
N ARG A 55 -4.09 7.41 -3.61
CA ARG A 55 -5.27 7.85 -2.85
C ARG A 55 -6.51 6.99 -3.18
N ALA A 56 -6.74 6.74 -4.46
CA ALA A 56 -7.89 5.95 -4.91
C ALA A 56 -7.79 4.49 -4.45
N THR A 57 -6.61 3.88 -4.56
CA THR A 57 -6.37 2.51 -4.11
C THR A 57 -6.56 2.37 -2.60
N ILE A 58 -5.96 3.25 -1.79
CA ILE A 58 -6.14 3.22 -0.33
C ILE A 58 -7.62 3.42 0.03
N LYS A 59 -8.32 4.34 -0.66
CA LYS A 59 -9.77 4.53 -0.42
C LYS A 59 -10.57 3.27 -0.75
N ALA A 60 -10.34 2.65 -1.90
CA ALA A 60 -11.03 1.43 -2.30
C ALA A 60 -10.78 0.29 -1.31
N VAL A 61 -9.54 0.13 -0.83
CA VAL A 61 -9.21 -0.85 0.21
C VAL A 61 -9.94 -0.53 1.52
N ARG A 62 -10.00 0.74 1.94
CA ARG A 62 -10.77 1.14 3.13
C ARG A 62 -12.26 0.83 3.00
N ASP A 63 -12.83 1.06 1.83
CA ASP A 63 -14.25 0.79 1.58
C ASP A 63 -14.54 -0.72 1.55
N ALA A 64 -13.62 -1.53 1.02
CA ALA A 64 -13.74 -3.00 0.93
C ALA A 64 -13.48 -3.71 2.28
N TYR A 65 -12.62 -3.14 3.13
CA TYR A 65 -12.25 -3.70 4.43
C TYR A 65 -12.54 -2.69 5.55
N PRO A 66 -13.82 -2.41 5.84
CA PRO A 66 -14.20 -1.48 6.90
C PRO A 66 -13.68 -1.98 8.26
N GLY A 67 -13.23 -1.06 9.11
CA GLY A 67 -12.70 -1.37 10.45
C GLY A 67 -11.24 -1.87 10.48
N ARG A 68 -10.78 -2.64 9.47
CA ARG A 68 -9.44 -3.24 9.46
C ARG A 68 -8.31 -2.21 9.47
N THR A 69 -7.17 -2.51 10.09
CA THR A 69 -6.00 -1.63 10.07
C THR A 69 -5.27 -1.72 8.73
N ILE A 70 -5.09 -0.58 8.04
CA ILE A 70 -4.41 -0.52 6.73
C ILE A 70 -2.95 -0.13 6.90
N HIS A 71 -2.05 -1.03 6.50
CA HIS A 71 -0.62 -0.81 6.37
C HIS A 71 -0.27 -0.58 4.88
N ALA A 72 0.01 0.66 4.49
CA ALA A 72 0.38 1.01 3.12
C ALA A 72 1.91 1.00 2.96
N LEU A 73 2.44 0.13 2.10
CA LEU A 73 3.85 0.02 1.76
C LEU A 73 4.05 0.64 0.37
N PHE A 74 4.99 1.56 0.20
CA PHE A 74 5.15 2.31 -1.05
C PHE A 74 6.60 2.41 -1.52
N GLU A 75 6.84 2.08 -2.80
CA GLU A 75 8.11 2.29 -3.50
C GLU A 75 7.98 3.40 -4.55
N PRO A 76 8.58 4.59 -4.36
CA PRO A 76 8.64 5.60 -5.39
C PRO A 76 9.61 5.17 -6.51
N ARG A 77 9.09 4.55 -7.58
CA ARG A 77 9.89 4.02 -8.71
C ARG A 77 9.60 4.65 -10.09
N SER A 78 8.44 5.26 -10.26
CA SER A 78 8.06 5.92 -11.52
C SER A 78 8.67 7.32 -11.65
N ALA A 79 8.83 7.80 -12.89
CA ALA A 79 9.27 9.17 -13.17
C ALA A 79 8.40 10.23 -12.46
N THR A 80 7.10 9.97 -12.29
CA THR A 80 6.16 10.80 -11.54
C THR A 80 6.42 10.73 -10.04
N SER A 81 6.52 9.54 -9.47
CA SER A 81 6.70 9.36 -8.02
C SER A 81 8.05 9.86 -7.52
N HIS A 82 9.01 10.07 -8.41
CA HIS A 82 10.28 10.69 -8.07
C HIS A 82 10.19 12.22 -7.94
N ARG A 83 9.09 12.88 -8.34
CA ARG A 83 9.06 14.36 -8.43
C ARG A 83 8.59 15.03 -7.16
N LYS A 84 9.39 16.01 -6.71
CA LYS A 84 9.07 16.95 -5.62
C LYS A 84 7.79 17.75 -5.87
N LEU A 85 7.39 17.93 -7.13
CA LEU A 85 6.13 18.59 -7.50
C LEU A 85 4.92 17.98 -6.77
N PHE A 86 4.95 16.65 -6.55
CA PHE A 86 3.85 15.92 -5.91
C PHE A 86 3.99 15.78 -4.40
N GLN A 87 5.01 16.38 -3.76
CA GLN A 87 5.31 16.27 -2.33
C GLN A 87 4.05 16.48 -1.46
N LYS A 88 3.38 17.62 -1.64
CA LYS A 88 2.16 17.97 -0.89
C LYS A 88 0.98 17.03 -1.22
N THR A 89 0.90 16.58 -2.46
CA THR A 89 -0.19 15.70 -2.91
C THR A 89 -0.05 14.30 -2.30
N TYR A 90 1.17 13.79 -2.15
CA TYR A 90 1.42 12.51 -1.48
C TYR A 90 1.02 12.53 -0.01
N VAL A 91 1.25 13.63 0.72
CA VAL A 91 0.78 13.76 2.11
C VAL A 91 -0.72 13.47 2.21
N ASN A 92 -1.51 13.99 1.27
CA ASN A 92 -2.95 13.76 1.22
C ASN A 92 -3.30 12.35 0.73
N ALA A 93 -2.50 11.78 -0.19
CA ALA A 93 -2.75 10.47 -0.77
C ALA A 93 -2.74 9.35 0.28
N PHE A 94 -1.85 9.43 1.27
CA PHE A 94 -1.69 8.40 2.29
C PHE A 94 -2.66 8.51 3.49
N ARG A 95 -3.50 9.56 3.57
CA ARG A 95 -4.40 9.81 4.72
C ARG A 95 -5.47 8.74 4.95
N GLY A 96 -5.72 7.86 3.99
CA GLY A 96 -6.68 6.77 4.16
C GLY A 96 -6.12 5.58 4.94
N ALA A 97 -4.79 5.48 5.04
CA ALA A 97 -4.09 4.41 5.73
C ALA A 97 -3.80 4.76 7.19
N ASP A 98 -3.67 3.73 8.03
CA ASP A 98 -3.35 3.88 9.45
C ASP A 98 -1.84 3.89 9.67
N ARG A 99 -1.12 3.05 8.92
CA ARG A 99 0.34 2.97 8.93
C ARG A 99 0.88 3.03 7.51
N VAL A 100 1.98 3.75 7.32
CA VAL A 100 2.57 4.01 6.01
C VAL A 100 4.07 3.78 6.07
N TYR A 101 4.60 2.95 5.18
CA TYR A 101 6.03 2.66 5.07
C TYR A 101 6.48 3.08 3.67
N ILE A 102 7.47 3.97 3.59
CA ILE A 102 7.88 4.56 2.31
C ILE A 102 9.38 4.35 2.12
N CYS A 103 9.74 3.67 1.03
CA CYS A 103 11.11 3.58 0.56
C CYS A 103 11.61 4.94 0.05
N ASP A 104 12.93 5.14 0.03
CA ASP A 104 13.51 6.24 -0.72
C ASP A 104 13.27 6.06 -2.24
N VAL A 105 13.51 7.13 -3.00
CA VAL A 105 13.36 7.13 -4.45
C VAL A 105 14.25 6.07 -5.09
N PHE A 106 13.66 5.16 -5.85
CA PHE A 106 14.40 4.13 -6.58
C PHE A 106 15.27 4.76 -7.68
N ASN A 107 16.54 4.32 -7.78
CA ASN A 107 17.53 4.89 -8.71
C ASN A 107 17.55 6.43 -8.68
N PRO A 108 17.88 7.01 -7.52
CA PRO A 108 17.69 8.43 -7.26
C PRO A 108 18.45 9.33 -8.24
N ASP A 109 19.59 8.87 -8.76
CA ASP A 109 20.45 9.60 -9.70
C ASP A 109 19.78 9.92 -11.04
N LYS A 110 18.68 9.23 -11.38
CA LYS A 110 17.86 9.54 -12.56
C LYS A 110 17.06 10.84 -12.44
N VAL A 111 17.03 11.47 -11.26
CA VAL A 111 16.34 12.74 -11.02
C VAL A 111 17.25 13.71 -10.30
N ARG A 112 17.33 14.93 -10.83
CA ARG A 112 18.10 16.04 -10.23
C ARG A 112 17.68 16.23 -8.78
N ARG A 113 18.65 16.31 -7.87
CA ARG A 113 18.42 16.40 -6.41
C ARG A 113 17.37 17.45 -6.01
N LYS A 114 17.35 18.62 -6.67
CA LYS A 114 16.39 19.71 -6.37
C LYS A 114 14.95 19.41 -6.79
N GLU A 115 14.75 18.52 -7.76
CA GLU A 115 13.46 18.09 -8.32
C GLU A 115 12.98 16.76 -7.72
N ARG A 116 13.83 16.09 -6.93
CA ARG A 116 13.57 14.78 -6.35
C ARG A 116 12.60 14.89 -5.16
N LEU A 117 11.68 13.93 -5.07
CA LEU A 117 10.82 13.74 -3.90
C LEU A 117 11.70 13.57 -2.66
N ASP A 118 11.41 14.33 -1.62
CA ASP A 118 12.07 14.19 -0.32
C ASP A 118 11.20 13.29 0.56
N VAL A 119 11.54 12.00 0.59
CA VAL A 119 10.73 10.99 1.30
C VAL A 119 10.80 11.19 2.81
N ARG A 120 11.94 11.59 3.36
CA ARG A 120 12.08 11.88 4.80
C ARG A 120 11.18 13.05 5.18
N ARG A 121 11.18 14.12 4.37
CA ARG A 121 10.25 15.24 4.55
C ARG A 121 8.80 14.81 4.40
N LEU A 122 8.47 13.95 3.42
CA LEU A 122 7.12 13.42 3.23
C LEU A 122 6.61 12.70 4.48
N VAL A 123 7.42 11.77 5.00
CA VAL A 123 7.13 11.02 6.23
C VAL A 123 6.92 11.97 7.40
N ASN A 124 7.80 12.97 7.56
CA ASN A 124 7.67 13.97 8.61
C ASN A 124 6.40 14.83 8.47
N GLU A 125 6.00 15.20 7.24
CA GLU A 125 4.78 15.95 6.98
C GLU A 125 3.51 15.14 7.26
N ILE A 126 3.51 13.83 6.94
CA ILE A 126 2.42 12.92 7.31
C ILE A 126 2.29 12.83 8.83
N ASN A 127 3.40 12.61 9.54
CA ASN A 127 3.40 12.47 11.00
C ASN A 127 3.02 13.76 11.76
N ARG A 128 3.23 14.95 11.19
CA ARG A 128 2.81 16.22 11.79
C ARG A 128 1.33 16.53 11.58
N SER A 129 0.64 15.83 10.68
CA SER A 129 -0.76 16.09 10.36
C SER A 129 -1.67 15.71 11.52
N ARG A 130 -2.20 16.71 12.25
CA ARG A 130 -3.12 16.51 13.39
C ARG A 130 -4.50 15.94 13.01
N LYS A 131 -4.84 15.90 11.72
CA LYS A 131 -6.20 15.56 11.25
C LYS A 131 -6.54 14.07 11.28
N LYS A 132 -5.55 13.18 11.36
CA LYS A 132 -5.72 11.71 11.42
C LYS A 132 -4.50 11.07 12.09
N LYS A 133 -4.70 9.94 12.79
CA LYS A 133 -3.65 9.17 13.48
C LYS A 133 -2.75 8.34 12.54
N THR A 134 -2.58 8.74 11.28
CA THR A 134 -1.70 8.02 10.35
C THR A 134 -0.25 8.12 10.84
N ARG A 135 0.42 6.98 11.02
CA ARG A 135 1.84 6.91 11.36
C ARG A 135 2.66 6.50 10.14
N ALA A 136 3.62 7.32 9.76
CA ALA A 136 4.50 7.10 8.63
C ALA A 136 5.94 6.78 9.06
N TYR A 137 6.58 5.90 8.31
CA TYR A 137 7.93 5.42 8.53
C TYR A 137 8.74 5.52 7.24
N PHE A 138 9.95 6.06 7.36
CA PHE A 138 10.93 6.08 6.27
C PHE A 138 11.74 4.79 6.27
N ALA A 139 12.07 4.27 5.10
CA ALA A 139 13.08 3.25 4.89
C ALA A 139 13.91 3.63 3.65
N GLY A 140 15.23 3.42 3.69
CA GLY A 140 16.10 3.72 2.55
C GLY A 140 15.90 2.75 1.38
N THR A 141 15.62 1.48 1.69
CA THR A 141 15.49 0.39 0.71
C THR A 141 14.27 -0.49 1.01
N PRO A 142 13.83 -1.34 0.06
CA PRO A 142 12.81 -2.35 0.31
C PRO A 142 13.15 -3.30 1.47
N ASP A 143 14.42 -3.70 1.63
CA ASP A 143 14.85 -4.58 2.74
C ASP A 143 14.78 -3.88 4.10
N GLU A 144 15.19 -2.60 4.15
CA GLU A 144 15.00 -1.77 5.34
C GLU A 144 13.52 -1.59 5.66
N LEU A 145 12.66 -1.48 4.64
CA LEU A 145 11.22 -1.39 4.80
C LEU A 145 10.66 -2.66 5.42
N LEU A 146 11.03 -3.84 4.92
CA LEU A 146 10.62 -5.12 5.52
C LEU A 146 11.10 -5.27 6.95
N THR A 147 12.38 -4.97 7.21
CA THR A 147 12.97 -5.01 8.56
C THR A 147 12.19 -4.12 9.52
N ARG A 148 11.81 -2.93 9.05
CA ARG A 148 11.03 -1.97 9.82
C ARG A 148 9.62 -2.51 10.05
N PHE A 149 8.90 -2.87 8.98
CA PHE A 149 7.58 -3.47 9.03
C PHE A 149 7.50 -4.62 10.04
N ARG A 150 8.40 -5.61 9.95
CA ARG A 150 8.47 -6.75 10.89
C ARG A 150 8.59 -6.32 12.35
N LYS A 151 9.35 -5.26 12.64
CA LYS A 151 9.53 -4.75 14.01
C LYS A 151 8.32 -3.99 14.54
N GLN A 152 7.46 -3.44 13.68
CA GLN A 152 6.31 -2.63 14.10
C GLN A 152 4.96 -3.30 13.89
N PHE A 153 4.91 -4.33 13.04
CA PHE A 153 3.69 -5.06 12.75
C PHE A 153 3.34 -5.94 13.94
N GLN A 154 2.10 -5.79 14.39
CA GLN A 154 1.44 -6.64 15.35
C GLN A 154 0.01 -6.80 14.82
N PRO A 155 -0.54 -8.03 14.79
CA PRO A 155 -1.93 -8.25 14.40
C PRO A 155 -2.88 -7.42 15.27
N HIS A 156 -3.86 -6.77 14.63
CA HIS A 156 -4.94 -6.05 15.32
C HIS A 156 -6.17 -6.94 15.37
N GLU A 157 -6.93 -6.88 16.46
CA GLU A 157 -8.15 -7.71 16.67
C GLU A 157 -9.16 -7.56 15.53
N ASP A 158 -9.36 -6.33 15.02
CA ASP A 158 -10.24 -6.04 13.89
C ASP A 158 -9.69 -6.53 12.53
N GLY A 159 -8.48 -7.09 12.51
CA GLY A 159 -7.77 -7.54 11.33
C GLY A 159 -6.94 -6.46 10.65
N ASP A 160 -6.11 -6.89 9.71
CA ASP A 160 -5.16 -6.06 8.99
C ASP A 160 -5.30 -6.21 7.47
N VAL A 161 -5.04 -5.12 6.76
CA VAL A 161 -4.79 -5.14 5.32
C VAL A 161 -3.42 -4.55 5.06
N VAL A 162 -2.53 -5.37 4.50
CA VAL A 162 -1.23 -4.93 4.01
C VAL A 162 -1.37 -4.61 2.53
N LEU A 163 -1.11 -3.36 2.14
CA LEU A 163 -1.24 -2.88 0.77
C LEU A 163 0.13 -2.45 0.26
N ALA A 164 0.75 -3.26 -0.61
CA ALA A 164 2.00 -2.91 -1.27
C ALA A 164 1.73 -2.23 -2.62
N MET A 165 2.31 -1.04 -2.80
CA MET A 165 2.13 -0.19 -3.97
C MET A 165 3.47 0.10 -4.65
N SER A 166 3.67 -0.43 -5.85
CA SER A 166 4.84 -0.17 -6.69
C SER A 166 4.53 -0.42 -8.17
N ASN A 167 5.16 0.35 -9.06
CA ASN A 167 5.12 0.09 -10.50
C ASN A 167 6.26 -0.84 -11.00
N GLY A 168 6.98 -1.50 -10.10
CA GLY A 168 8.00 -2.51 -10.40
C GLY A 168 7.93 -3.67 -9.40
N ALA A 169 8.96 -4.50 -9.31
CA ALA A 169 8.96 -5.69 -8.45
C ALA A 169 9.06 -5.39 -6.94
N PHE A 170 9.08 -4.11 -6.53
CA PHE A 170 9.23 -3.69 -5.13
C PHE A 170 10.42 -4.35 -4.43
N GLY A 171 11.58 -4.41 -5.09
CA GLY A 171 12.78 -5.09 -4.56
C GLY A 171 12.65 -6.61 -4.42
N GLY A 172 11.54 -7.23 -4.87
CA GLY A 172 11.29 -8.65 -4.71
C GLY A 172 10.77 -9.05 -3.32
N ILE A 173 10.32 -8.09 -2.50
CA ILE A 173 9.99 -8.30 -1.09
C ILE A 173 8.76 -9.19 -0.80
N TYR A 174 8.00 -9.57 -1.82
CA TYR A 174 6.68 -10.19 -1.61
C TYR A 174 6.73 -11.55 -0.91
N PRO A 175 7.62 -12.51 -1.28
CA PRO A 175 7.71 -13.79 -0.57
C PRO A 175 8.09 -13.62 0.91
N ASP A 176 9.04 -12.72 1.20
CA ASP A 176 9.47 -12.45 2.58
C ASP A 176 8.35 -11.76 3.39
N LEU A 177 7.58 -10.88 2.75
CA LEU A 177 6.42 -10.25 3.38
C LEU A 177 5.32 -11.27 3.68
N GLU A 178 5.04 -12.17 2.75
CA GLU A 178 4.11 -13.29 2.96
C GLU A 178 4.56 -14.17 4.13
N GLN A 179 5.86 -14.51 4.20
CA GLN A 179 6.43 -15.28 5.31
C GLN A 179 6.33 -14.53 6.66
N ILE A 180 6.62 -13.23 6.69
CA ILE A 180 6.44 -12.40 7.89
C ILE A 180 4.99 -12.48 8.36
N LEU A 181 4.03 -12.27 7.47
CA LEU A 181 2.61 -12.27 7.80
C LEU A 181 2.11 -13.63 8.33
N HIS A 182 2.57 -14.73 7.75
CA HIS A 182 2.31 -16.07 8.29
C HIS A 182 2.90 -16.25 9.69
N SER A 183 4.15 -15.83 9.90
CA SER A 183 4.85 -16.01 11.18
C SER A 183 4.32 -15.14 12.33
N CYS A 184 3.51 -14.12 12.00
CA CYS A 184 2.89 -13.25 12.99
C CYS A 184 1.61 -13.85 13.59
N ARG A 185 1.11 -14.95 13.04
CA ARG A 185 0.08 -15.78 13.66
C ARG A 185 0.73 -16.77 14.63
N SER A 186 0.11 -16.94 15.80
CA SER A 186 0.54 -17.91 16.82
C SER A 186 -0.08 -19.27 16.59
#